data_AF-A0A6B1FJ81-F1
#
_entry.id   AF-A0A6B1FJ81-F1
#
_cell.length_a   1.000
_cell.length_b   1.000
_cell.length_c   1.000
_cell.angle_alpha   90.00
_cell.angle_beta   90.00
_cell.angle_gamma   90.00
#
_symmetry.space_group_name_H-M   'P 1'
#
loop_
_entity.id
_entity.type
_entity.pdbx_description
1 polymer ?
#
loop_
_entity_poly.entity_id
_entity_poly.type
_entity_poly.pdbx_seq_one_letter_code
_entity_poly.pdbx_strand_id
1 'polypeptide(L)'
;MSYRTNPDRILENIDRARSRDIERALSLNDRQARGRELDTEIPEGDSTTPERMRRIFGLVEAGYRRAAQGSEMTPLAARFRAIGDISHQDARGDVTVSVHYHDSERRDDIGVAPFEITPRDLEEAKKATRTSRPDVNAMKVLRLRLRDGVMAAYTKIEPRLRDAIKERADIGHVEAEITLDLRPTDTTL
;
A
#
# COMPACT_ATOMS: atom_id res chain seq x y z
N MET A 1 49.40 -22.03 -3.34
CA MET A 1 48.44 -21.96 -2.21
C MET A 1 47.12 -22.54 -2.69
N SER A 2 46.68 -23.66 -2.11
CA SER A 2 45.46 -24.34 -2.52
C SER A 2 44.25 -23.54 -2.03
N TYR A 3 43.48 -22.96 -2.96
CA TYR A 3 42.14 -22.46 -2.68
C TYR A 3 41.22 -23.66 -2.43
N ARG A 4 41.34 -24.30 -1.27
CA ARG A 4 40.28 -25.16 -0.74
C ARG A 4 39.18 -24.24 -0.27
N THR A 5 38.30 -23.86 -1.18
CA THR A 5 37.03 -23.22 -0.84
C THR A 5 36.26 -24.22 0.02
N ASN A 6 36.29 -24.02 1.34
CA ASN A 6 35.70 -24.94 2.30
C ASN A 6 34.17 -24.89 2.10
N PRO A 7 33.52 -25.99 1.66
CA PRO A 7 32.09 -26.00 1.34
C PRO A 7 31.23 -25.55 2.52
N ASP A 8 31.66 -25.82 3.76
CA ASP A 8 30.96 -25.40 4.98
C ASP A 8 30.92 -23.87 5.13
N ARG A 9 31.99 -23.16 4.73
CA ARG A 9 32.02 -21.68 4.72
C ARG A 9 31.15 -21.09 3.61
N ILE A 10 30.97 -21.80 2.50
CA ILE A 10 30.08 -21.38 1.41
C ILE A 10 28.63 -21.52 1.89
N LEU A 11 28.30 -22.64 2.54
CA LEU A 11 26.97 -22.87 3.10
C LEU A 11 26.62 -21.86 4.22
N GLU A 12 27.54 -21.57 5.16
CA GLU A 12 27.34 -20.51 6.17
C GLU A 12 27.17 -19.12 5.55
N ASN A 13 27.89 -18.81 4.47
CA ASN A 13 27.75 -17.53 3.77
C ASN A 13 26.43 -17.45 2.99
N ILE A 14 25.97 -18.55 2.40
CA ILE A 14 24.68 -18.65 1.73
C ILE A 14 23.56 -18.51 2.76
N ASP A 15 23.64 -19.20 3.90
CA ASP A 15 22.63 -19.10 4.96
C ASP A 15 22.60 -17.71 5.61
N ARG A 16 23.76 -17.07 5.81
CA ARG A 16 23.85 -15.68 6.30
C ARG A 16 23.38 -14.65 5.25
N ALA A 17 23.58 -14.91 3.97
CA ALA A 17 23.03 -14.08 2.89
C ALA A 17 21.51 -14.25 2.80
N ARG A 18 21.03 -15.48 2.80
CA ARG A 18 19.60 -15.83 2.79
C ARG A 18 18.88 -15.29 4.02
N SER A 19 19.48 -15.36 5.20
CA SER A 19 18.91 -14.78 6.42
C SER A 19 18.80 -13.26 6.34
N ARG A 20 19.81 -12.58 5.75
CA ARG A 20 19.74 -11.13 5.50
C ARG A 20 18.71 -10.74 4.43
N ASP A 21 18.54 -11.56 3.40
CA ASP A 21 17.54 -11.32 2.36
C ASP A 21 16.12 -11.58 2.89
N ILE A 22 15.95 -12.58 3.76
CA ILE A 22 14.71 -12.84 4.49
C ILE A 22 14.43 -11.69 5.47
N GLU A 23 15.41 -11.22 6.24
CA GLU A 23 15.26 -10.04 7.12
C GLU A 23 14.94 -8.77 6.33
N ARG A 24 15.52 -8.58 5.14
CA ARG A 24 15.17 -7.46 4.25
C ARG A 24 13.76 -7.60 3.69
N ALA A 25 13.35 -8.79 3.27
CA ALA A 25 12.01 -9.04 2.77
C ALA A 25 10.95 -8.87 3.88
N LEU A 26 11.23 -9.36 5.08
CA LEU A 26 10.41 -9.11 6.28
C LEU A 26 10.37 -7.61 6.61
N SER A 27 11.52 -6.93 6.60
CA SER A 27 11.61 -5.49 6.83
C SER A 27 10.92 -4.64 5.76
N LEU A 28 10.66 -5.16 4.55
CA LEU A 28 9.90 -4.49 3.49
C LEU A 28 8.39 -4.75 3.65
N ASN A 29 8.00 -5.97 3.99
CA ASN A 29 6.61 -6.33 4.27
C ASN A 29 6.08 -5.60 5.52
N ASP A 30 6.92 -5.39 6.54
CA ASP A 30 6.56 -4.63 7.76
C ASP A 30 6.36 -3.12 7.53
N ARG A 31 6.62 -2.62 6.31
CA ARG A 31 6.41 -1.19 5.95
C ARG A 31 5.12 -0.95 5.18
N GLN A 32 4.45 -2.01 4.76
CA GLN A 32 3.36 -1.88 3.82
C GLN A 32 2.11 -2.61 4.31
N ALA A 33 0.97 -1.94 4.19
CA ALA A 33 -0.33 -2.60 4.26
C ALA A 33 -0.90 -2.68 2.84
N ARG A 34 -1.32 -3.87 2.43
CA ARG A 34 -1.83 -4.11 1.07
C ARG A 34 -3.22 -4.73 1.10
N GLY A 35 -4.02 -4.40 0.10
CA GLY A 35 -5.33 -4.99 -0.11
C GLY A 35 -5.61 -5.10 -1.59
N ARG A 36 -5.89 -6.32 -2.04
CA ARG A 36 -6.10 -6.67 -3.45
C ARG A 36 -7.48 -7.28 -3.62
N GLU A 37 -8.18 -6.85 -4.67
CA GLU A 37 -9.46 -7.42 -5.09
C GLU A 37 -9.41 -7.72 -6.58
N LEU A 38 -9.69 -8.97 -6.94
CA LEU A 38 -9.81 -9.42 -8.32
C LEU A 38 -11.28 -9.63 -8.65
N ASP A 39 -11.75 -8.98 -9.70
CA ASP A 39 -13.03 -9.28 -10.30
C ASP A 39 -12.84 -10.12 -11.54
N THR A 40 -13.57 -11.24 -11.57
CA THR A 40 -13.59 -12.13 -12.72
C THR A 40 -14.87 -12.07 -13.53
N GLU A 41 -15.85 -11.29 -13.11
CA GLU A 41 -17.14 -11.18 -13.79
C GLU A 41 -17.03 -10.32 -15.05
N ILE A 42 -17.46 -10.85 -16.19
CA ILE A 42 -17.49 -10.09 -17.44
C ILE A 42 -18.70 -9.15 -17.40
N PRO A 43 -18.54 -7.83 -17.65
CA PRO A 43 -19.65 -6.89 -17.61
C PRO A 43 -20.63 -7.18 -18.76
N GLU A 44 -21.91 -6.93 -18.53
CA GLU A 44 -22.96 -7.14 -19.54
C GLU A 44 -22.69 -6.28 -20.79
N GLY A 45 -23.06 -6.79 -21.97
CA GLY A 45 -22.71 -6.18 -23.26
C GLY A 45 -23.31 -4.78 -23.48
N ASP A 46 -24.39 -4.44 -22.77
CA ASP A 46 -25.07 -3.14 -22.75
C ASP A 46 -24.69 -2.27 -21.54
N SER A 47 -23.74 -2.72 -20.70
CA SER A 47 -23.25 -1.95 -19.56
C SER A 47 -22.75 -0.57 -19.98
N THR A 48 -23.30 0.45 -19.37
CA THR A 48 -22.93 1.83 -19.65
C THR A 48 -21.55 2.18 -19.06
N THR A 49 -20.88 3.20 -19.61
CA THR A 49 -19.60 3.69 -19.06
C THR A 49 -19.66 4.00 -17.56
N PRO A 50 -20.71 4.65 -17.01
CA PRO A 50 -20.83 4.85 -15.57
C PRO A 50 -20.98 3.57 -14.75
N GLU A 51 -21.61 2.51 -15.27
CA GLU A 51 -21.71 1.21 -14.59
C GLU A 51 -20.36 0.51 -14.51
N ARG A 52 -19.62 0.52 -15.62
CA ARG A 52 -18.26 -0.03 -15.69
C ARG A 52 -17.28 0.73 -14.80
N MET A 53 -17.38 2.06 -14.74
CA MET A 53 -16.63 2.87 -13.76
C MET A 53 -17.00 2.53 -12.31
N ARG A 54 -18.30 2.34 -12.01
CA ARG A 54 -18.75 1.96 -10.66
C ARG A 54 -18.22 0.58 -10.25
N ARG A 55 -18.15 -0.36 -11.19
CA ARG A 55 -17.54 -1.69 -10.98
C ARG A 55 -16.07 -1.56 -10.58
N ILE A 56 -15.25 -0.83 -11.34
CA ILE A 56 -13.83 -0.59 -11.02
C ILE A 56 -13.68 0.13 -9.66
N PHE A 57 -14.51 1.14 -9.40
CA PHE A 57 -14.51 1.83 -8.12
C PHE A 57 -14.87 0.90 -6.95
N GLY A 58 -15.82 -0.02 -7.15
CA GLY A 58 -16.17 -1.05 -6.16
C GLY A 58 -14.98 -1.96 -5.82
N LEU A 59 -14.14 -2.29 -6.80
CA LEU A 59 -12.90 -3.05 -6.57
C LEU A 59 -11.88 -2.26 -5.76
N VAL A 60 -11.69 -0.98 -6.10
CA VAL A 60 -10.84 -0.07 -5.34
C VAL A 60 -11.33 0.05 -3.89
N GLU A 61 -12.65 0.14 -3.68
CA GLU A 61 -13.23 0.20 -2.35
C GLU A 61 -13.04 -1.11 -1.57
N ALA A 62 -13.22 -2.26 -2.21
CA ALA A 62 -12.97 -3.57 -1.61
C ALA A 62 -11.49 -3.76 -1.24
N GLY A 63 -10.57 -3.41 -2.14
CA GLY A 63 -9.12 -3.39 -1.90
C GLY A 63 -8.75 -2.46 -0.73
N TYR A 64 -9.34 -1.27 -0.67
CA TYR A 64 -9.18 -0.35 0.47
C TYR A 64 -9.63 -0.98 1.79
N ARG A 65 -10.82 -1.61 1.82
CA ARG A 65 -11.35 -2.25 3.03
C ARG A 65 -10.42 -3.38 3.49
N ARG A 66 -9.89 -4.19 2.56
CA ARG A 66 -8.90 -5.23 2.86
C ARG A 66 -7.62 -4.64 3.43
N ALA A 67 -7.06 -3.60 2.81
CA ALA A 67 -5.86 -2.93 3.31
C ALA A 67 -6.08 -2.32 4.71
N ALA A 68 -7.25 -1.72 4.96
CA ALA A 68 -7.58 -1.09 6.24
C ALA A 68 -7.82 -2.08 7.39
N GLN A 69 -8.23 -3.31 7.05
CA GLN A 69 -8.50 -4.42 7.97
C GLN A 69 -7.36 -5.45 8.02
N GLY A 70 -6.34 -5.30 7.16
CA GLY A 70 -5.21 -6.20 7.05
C GLY A 70 -4.40 -6.31 8.34
N SER A 71 -3.82 -7.49 8.56
CA SER A 71 -2.95 -7.76 9.71
C SER A 71 -1.72 -6.86 9.75
N GLU A 72 -1.27 -6.37 8.60
CA GLU A 72 -0.08 -5.55 8.38
C GLU A 72 -0.23 -4.14 8.96
N MET A 73 -1.47 -3.66 9.14
CA MET A 73 -1.74 -2.33 9.67
C MET A 73 -1.27 -2.17 11.12
N THR A 74 -1.30 -3.25 11.91
CA THR A 74 -0.87 -3.20 13.32
C THR A 74 0.65 -3.07 13.46
N PRO A 75 1.48 -3.90 12.79
CA PRO A 75 2.93 -3.66 12.68
C PRO A 75 3.26 -2.26 12.15
N LEU A 76 2.53 -1.78 11.14
CA LEU A 76 2.73 -0.46 10.56
C LEU A 76 2.49 0.67 11.58
N ALA A 77 1.44 0.55 12.39
CA ALA A 77 1.15 1.49 13.47
C ALA A 77 2.19 1.42 14.61
N ALA A 78 2.69 0.23 14.95
CA ALA A 78 3.77 0.07 15.93
C ALA A 78 5.07 0.72 15.44
N ARG A 79 5.37 0.62 14.14
CA ARG A 79 6.51 1.27 13.51
C ARG A 79 6.33 2.78 13.43
N PHE A 80 5.14 3.26 13.10
CA PHE A 80 4.81 4.68 13.18
C PHE A 80 4.97 5.21 14.61
N ARG A 81 4.58 4.45 15.65
CA ARG A 81 4.89 4.81 17.03
C ARG A 81 6.40 4.93 17.25
N ALA A 82 7.20 3.97 16.78
CA ALA A 82 8.66 4.07 16.92
C ALA A 82 9.25 5.34 16.25
N ILE A 83 8.65 5.80 15.15
CA ILE A 83 9.03 7.04 14.45
C ILE A 83 8.50 8.28 15.20
N GLY A 84 7.24 8.24 15.66
CA GLY A 84 6.57 9.35 16.34
C GLY A 84 6.88 9.51 17.83
N ASP A 85 7.40 8.47 18.50
CA ASP A 85 7.94 8.53 19.87
C ASP A 85 9.29 9.26 19.89
N ILE A 86 9.98 9.38 18.74
CA ILE A 86 11.08 10.31 18.57
C ILE A 86 10.46 11.68 18.29
N SER A 87 10.42 12.53 19.31
CA SER A 87 9.60 13.76 19.41
C SER A 87 9.81 14.83 18.33
N HIS A 88 10.58 14.57 17.27
CA HIS A 88 10.90 15.52 16.19
C HIS A 88 11.07 14.86 14.81
N GLN A 89 10.60 13.62 14.61
CA GLN A 89 10.70 12.95 13.31
C GLN A 89 9.36 12.90 12.58
N ASP A 90 9.35 13.46 11.37
CA ASP A 90 8.24 13.31 10.44
C ASP A 90 8.29 11.92 9.78
N ALA A 91 7.12 11.35 9.51
CA ALA A 91 7.01 10.15 8.67
C ALA A 91 6.44 10.54 7.31
N ARG A 92 7.02 9.97 6.24
CA ARG A 92 6.49 10.10 4.89
C ARG A 92 5.92 8.78 4.45
N GLY A 93 4.83 8.83 3.70
CA GLY A 93 4.28 7.63 3.10
C GLY A 93 3.61 7.94 1.79
N ASP A 94 3.18 6.89 1.14
CA ASP A 94 2.42 6.99 -0.09
C ASP A 94 1.33 5.93 -0.13
N VAL A 95 0.19 6.34 -0.65
CA VAL A 95 -0.90 5.43 -1.01
C VAL A 95 -0.87 5.25 -2.52
N THR A 96 -0.77 4.00 -2.94
CA THR A 96 -0.81 3.61 -4.34
C THR A 96 -2.10 2.85 -4.62
N VAL A 97 -2.78 3.23 -5.70
CA VAL A 97 -3.90 2.52 -6.31
C VAL A 97 -3.41 2.01 -7.67
N SER A 98 -3.42 0.70 -7.86
CA SER A 98 -3.07 0.05 -9.13
C SER A 98 -4.29 -0.67 -9.66
N VAL A 99 -4.64 -0.43 -10.93
CA VAL A 99 -5.68 -1.18 -11.65
C VAL A 99 -5.02 -1.99 -12.76
N HIS A 100 -5.16 -3.31 -12.67
CA HIS A 100 -4.58 -4.27 -13.61
C HIS A 100 -5.67 -4.83 -14.54
N TYR A 101 -5.35 -4.90 -15.83
CA TYR A 101 -6.24 -5.46 -16.86
C TYR A 101 -5.63 -6.76 -17.37
N HIS A 102 -6.15 -7.91 -16.95
CA HIS A 102 -5.46 -9.18 -17.18
C HIS A 102 -5.64 -9.73 -18.60
N ASP A 103 -6.72 -9.36 -19.28
CA ASP A 103 -7.05 -9.84 -20.63
C ASP A 103 -6.82 -8.78 -21.72
N SER A 104 -6.08 -7.72 -21.39
CA SER A 104 -5.78 -6.62 -22.30
C SER A 104 -4.27 -6.38 -22.37
N GLU A 105 -3.78 -5.98 -23.54
CA GLU A 105 -2.38 -5.56 -23.72
C GLU A 105 -2.12 -4.13 -23.18
N ARG A 106 -3.18 -3.44 -22.72
CA ARG A 106 -3.09 -2.11 -22.12
C ARG A 106 -2.24 -2.16 -20.85
N ARG A 107 -1.45 -1.10 -20.65
CA ARG A 107 -0.69 -0.92 -19.40
C ARG A 107 -1.61 -0.65 -18.21
N ASP A 108 -1.16 -1.10 -17.05
CA ASP A 108 -1.83 -0.86 -15.78
C ASP A 108 -1.95 0.63 -15.44
N ASP A 109 -3.06 0.99 -14.82
CA ASP A 109 -3.33 2.34 -14.36
C ASP A 109 -2.92 2.50 -12.90
N ILE A 110 -1.78 3.16 -12.69
CA ILE A 110 -1.20 3.37 -11.36
C ILE A 110 -1.34 4.84 -10.95
N GLY A 111 -1.91 5.08 -9.77
CA GLY A 111 -2.03 6.38 -9.13
C GLY A 111 -1.35 6.38 -7.78
N VAL A 112 -0.58 7.44 -7.49
CA VAL A 112 0.13 7.59 -6.22
C VAL A 112 -0.28 8.89 -5.54
N ALA A 113 -0.58 8.81 -4.24
CA ALA A 113 -0.88 9.93 -3.37
C ALA A 113 0.11 9.94 -2.19
N PRO A 114 1.16 10.79 -2.25
CA PRO A 114 2.07 10.95 -1.12
C PRO A 114 1.34 11.65 0.04
N PHE A 115 1.74 11.33 1.26
CA PHE A 115 1.32 12.02 2.47
C PHE A 115 2.48 12.15 3.45
N GLU A 116 2.36 13.14 4.32
CA GLU A 116 3.27 13.34 5.44
C GLU A 116 2.46 13.20 6.73
N ILE A 117 3.11 12.67 7.76
CA ILE A 117 2.57 12.61 9.10
C ILE A 117 3.49 13.40 10.02
N THR A 118 2.89 14.37 10.67
CA THR A 118 3.53 15.30 11.61
C THR A 118 3.13 14.96 13.06
N PRO A 119 3.88 15.43 14.06
CA PRO A 119 3.50 15.29 15.47
C PRO A 119 2.10 15.87 15.78
N ARG A 120 1.68 16.91 15.05
CA ARG A 120 0.35 17.51 15.18
C ARG A 120 -0.79 16.54 14.85
N ASP A 121 -0.60 15.67 13.86
CA ASP A 121 -1.59 14.66 13.50
C ASP A 121 -1.86 13.69 14.66
N LEU A 122 -0.83 13.36 15.43
CA LEU A 122 -0.95 12.53 16.64
C LEU A 122 -1.69 13.25 17.77
N GLU A 123 -1.48 14.56 17.94
CA GLU A 123 -2.23 15.36 18.91
C GLU A 123 -3.70 15.47 18.55
N GLU A 124 -4.01 15.70 17.27
CA GLU A 124 -5.38 15.73 16.77
C GLU A 124 -6.06 14.36 16.92
N ALA A 125 -5.33 13.28 16.65
CA ALA A 125 -5.80 11.92 16.90
C ALA A 125 -6.10 11.67 18.40
N LYS A 126 -5.20 12.08 19.31
CA LYS A 126 -5.41 11.99 20.78
C LYS A 126 -6.67 12.73 21.23
N LYS A 127 -6.90 13.95 20.73
CA LYS A 127 -8.11 14.73 21.01
C LYS A 127 -9.36 14.00 20.52
N ALA A 128 -9.30 13.39 19.34
CA ALA A 128 -10.43 12.75 18.71
C ALA A 128 -10.75 11.34 19.24
N THR A 129 -9.76 10.60 19.76
CA THR A 129 -9.96 9.26 20.36
C THR A 129 -10.20 9.32 21.87
N ARG A 130 -9.83 10.43 22.52
CA ARG A 130 -9.83 10.59 23.98
C ARG A 130 -9.00 9.52 24.71
N THR A 131 -7.96 8.99 24.05
CA THR A 131 -7.03 8.03 24.66
C THR A 131 -5.59 8.47 24.50
N SER A 132 -4.78 8.20 25.53
CA SER A 132 -3.33 8.37 25.49
C SER A 132 -2.62 7.18 24.82
N ARG A 133 -3.36 6.11 24.49
CA ARG A 133 -2.82 4.90 23.85
C ARG A 133 -2.23 5.21 22.47
N PRO A 134 -0.90 5.12 22.28
CA PRO A 134 -0.23 5.57 21.06
C PRO A 134 -0.57 4.68 19.86
N ASP A 135 -0.76 3.38 20.07
CA ASP A 135 -1.18 2.40 19.06
C ASP A 135 -2.53 2.77 18.45
N VAL A 136 -3.52 3.11 19.27
CA VAL A 136 -4.87 3.48 18.81
C VAL A 136 -4.85 4.79 18.02
N ASN A 137 -4.02 5.74 18.45
CA ASN A 137 -3.88 7.04 17.76
C ASN A 137 -3.16 6.89 16.42
N ALA A 138 -2.06 6.13 16.38
CA ALA A 138 -1.33 5.75 15.18
C ALA A 138 -2.25 5.10 14.14
N MET A 139 -3.02 4.09 14.55
CA MET A 139 -3.98 3.40 13.69
C MET A 139 -5.03 4.35 13.11
N LYS A 140 -5.50 5.32 13.89
CA LYS A 140 -6.48 6.31 13.43
C LYS A 140 -5.90 7.21 12.34
N VAL A 141 -4.67 7.71 12.54
CA VAL A 141 -3.98 8.53 11.54
C VAL A 141 -3.74 7.74 10.26
N LEU A 142 -3.20 6.52 10.36
CA LEU A 142 -2.92 5.69 9.18
C LEU A 142 -4.18 5.36 8.38
N ARG A 143 -5.29 5.03 9.05
CA ARG A 143 -6.58 4.78 8.37
C ARG A 143 -7.14 6.02 7.68
N LEU A 144 -6.98 7.20 8.31
CA LEU A 144 -7.38 8.46 7.70
C LEU A 144 -6.55 8.75 6.44
N ARG A 145 -5.22 8.64 6.54
CA ARG A 145 -4.30 8.85 5.41
C ARG A 145 -4.51 7.83 4.29
N LEU A 146 -4.79 6.58 4.63
CA LEU A 146 -5.18 5.55 3.66
C LEU A 146 -6.45 5.94 2.91
N ARG A 147 -7.53 6.30 3.61
CA ARG A 147 -8.80 6.67 2.99
C ARG A 147 -8.65 7.87 2.06
N ASP A 148 -8.06 8.95 2.56
CA ASP A 148 -7.93 10.21 1.82
C ASP A 148 -6.93 10.03 0.65
N GLY A 149 -5.88 9.24 0.86
CA GLY A 149 -4.89 8.88 -0.16
C GLY A 149 -5.47 8.01 -1.28
N VAL A 150 -6.31 7.01 -0.97
CA VAL A 150 -6.99 6.19 -1.99
C VAL A 150 -7.87 7.07 -2.87
N MET A 151 -8.65 7.96 -2.27
CA MET A 151 -9.50 8.88 -3.05
C MET A 151 -8.67 9.80 -3.95
N ALA A 152 -7.60 10.39 -3.41
CA ALA A 152 -6.71 11.26 -4.18
C ALA A 152 -5.99 10.52 -5.32
N ALA A 153 -5.51 9.29 -5.09
CA ALA A 153 -4.87 8.46 -6.10
C ALA A 153 -5.88 8.01 -7.16
N TYR A 154 -7.10 7.63 -6.76
CA TYR A 154 -8.18 7.26 -7.67
C TYR A 154 -8.57 8.41 -8.60
N THR A 155 -8.78 9.62 -8.06
CA THR A 155 -9.10 10.82 -8.87
C THR A 155 -8.01 11.11 -9.92
N LYS A 156 -6.74 10.82 -9.62
CA LYS A 156 -5.64 10.98 -10.60
C LYS A 156 -5.67 9.95 -11.74
N ILE A 157 -6.16 8.73 -11.49
CA ILE A 157 -6.23 7.68 -12.52
C ILE A 157 -7.57 7.69 -13.26
N GLU A 158 -8.61 8.31 -12.71
CA GLU A 158 -9.96 8.31 -13.26
C GLU A 158 -10.05 8.65 -14.76
N PRO A 159 -9.33 9.67 -15.29
CA PRO A 159 -9.36 9.94 -16.74
C PRO A 159 -8.82 8.77 -17.57
N ARG A 160 -7.77 8.08 -17.08
CA ARG A 160 -7.16 6.94 -17.76
C ARG A 160 -8.04 5.69 -17.68
N LEU A 161 -8.75 5.49 -16.57
CA LEU A 161 -9.76 4.44 -16.44
C LEU A 161 -10.89 4.63 -17.48
N ARG A 162 -11.33 5.88 -17.67
CA ARG A 162 -12.34 6.19 -18.71
C ARG A 162 -11.84 5.87 -20.11
N ASP A 163 -10.56 6.10 -20.38
CA ASP A 163 -9.95 5.73 -21.67
C ASP A 163 -9.81 4.21 -21.82
N ALA A 164 -9.43 3.50 -20.75
CA ALA A 164 -9.42 2.03 -20.71
C ALA A 164 -10.80 1.44 -21.04
N ILE A 165 -11.87 2.06 -20.53
CA ILE A 165 -13.25 1.66 -20.83
C ILE A 165 -13.62 1.85 -22.29
N LYS A 166 -13.18 2.96 -22.92
CA LYS A 166 -13.38 3.20 -24.36
C LYS A 166 -12.62 2.18 -25.20
N GLU A 167 -11.42 1.81 -24.77
CA GLU A 167 -10.57 0.78 -25.38
C GLU A 167 -11.04 -0.65 -25.07
N ARG A 168 -12.09 -0.81 -24.25
CA ARG A 168 -12.65 -2.11 -23.84
C ARG A 168 -11.68 -2.97 -23.03
N ALA A 169 -10.68 -2.37 -22.37
CA ALA A 169 -9.69 -3.10 -21.58
C ALA A 169 -10.27 -3.75 -20.31
N ASP A 170 -11.37 -3.21 -19.76
CA ASP A 170 -12.06 -3.73 -18.56
C ASP A 170 -13.16 -4.76 -18.85
N ILE A 171 -13.29 -5.25 -20.11
CA ILE A 171 -14.24 -6.33 -20.42
C ILE A 171 -13.82 -7.65 -19.74
N GLY A 172 -12.53 -7.88 -19.57
CA GLY A 172 -12.00 -9.08 -18.92
C GLY A 172 -11.96 -8.99 -17.40
N HIS A 173 -11.08 -9.79 -16.82
CA HIS A 173 -10.74 -9.78 -15.42
C HIS A 173 -9.96 -8.50 -15.09
N VAL A 174 -10.42 -7.81 -14.05
CA VAL A 174 -9.84 -6.54 -13.59
C VAL A 174 -9.50 -6.68 -12.12
N GLU A 175 -8.36 -6.15 -11.75
CA GLU A 175 -7.90 -6.18 -10.38
C GLU A 175 -7.56 -4.79 -9.87
N ALA A 176 -7.92 -4.51 -8.62
CA ALA A 176 -7.46 -3.33 -7.91
C ALA A 176 -6.54 -3.74 -6.74
N GLU A 177 -5.33 -3.20 -6.72
CA GLU A 177 -4.40 -3.32 -5.60
C GLU A 177 -4.19 -1.96 -4.93
N ILE A 178 -4.41 -1.91 -3.62
CA ILE A 178 -4.18 -0.76 -2.76
C ILE A 178 -2.97 -1.05 -1.89
N THR A 179 -1.97 -0.17 -1.92
CA THR A 179 -0.79 -0.26 -1.07
C THR A 179 -0.61 1.03 -0.28
N LEU A 180 -0.47 0.92 1.03
CA LEU A 180 -0.02 1.97 1.92
C LEU A 180 1.43 1.67 2.31
N ASP A 181 2.36 2.56 1.99
CA ASP A 181 3.76 2.45 2.41
C ASP A 181 4.10 3.58 3.40
N LEU A 182 4.92 3.26 4.41
CA LEU A 182 5.40 4.22 5.41
C LEU A 182 6.92 4.16 5.53
N ARG A 183 7.54 5.33 5.46
CA ARG A 183 8.99 5.53 5.51
C ARG A 183 9.32 6.61 6.55
N PRO A 184 10.34 6.40 7.40
CA PRO A 184 10.87 7.49 8.20
C PRO A 184 11.48 8.55 7.27
N THR A 185 11.37 9.82 7.63
CA THR A 185 12.10 10.87 6.91
C THR A 185 13.56 10.75 7.32
N ASP A 186 14.41 10.22 6.44
CA ASP A 186 15.85 10.12 6.68
C ASP A 186 16.37 11.52 7.02
N THR A 187 16.71 11.74 8.29
CA THR A 187 17.57 12.86 8.66
C THR A 187 18.98 12.36 8.42
N THR A 188 19.54 12.74 7.26
CA THR A 188 20.99 12.68 7.04
C THR A 188 21.70 13.31 8.24
N LEU A 189 22.50 12.51 8.94
CA LEU A 189 23.58 12.97 9.82
C LEU A 189 24.73 13.51 8.97
#